data_AF-A0A3S5D3M9-F1
#
_entry.id   AF-A0A3S5D3M9-F1
#
_cell.length_a   1.000
_cell.length_b   1.000
_cell.length_c   1.000
_cell.angle_alpha   90.00
_cell.angle_beta   90.00
_cell.angle_gamma   90.00
#
_symmetry.space_group_name_H-M   'P 1'
#
loop_
_entity.id
_entity.type
_entity.pdbx_description
1 polymer ?
#
loop_
_entity_poly.entity_id
_entity_poly.type
_entity_poly.pdbx_seq_one_letter_code
_entity_poly.pdbx_strand_id
1 'polypeptide(L)' 'MTETITIDGRSYALADLPAAAREQINNVQVTDQEIARLQMRLAIAQTARAAYARALQDSMAQATPTQGDVTN' A
#
# COMPACT_ATOMS: atom_id res chain seq x y z
N MET A 1 31.14 -1.42 -20.03
CA MET A 1 30.46 -2.01 -18.87
C MET A 1 29.11 -2.49 -19.33
N THR A 2 28.76 -3.74 -19.09
CA THR A 2 27.45 -4.32 -19.42
C THR A 2 26.46 -3.92 -18.34
N GLU A 3 25.42 -3.17 -18.70
CA GLU A 3 24.31 -2.90 -17.79
C GLU A 3 23.50 -4.20 -17.61
N THR A 4 23.35 -4.66 -16.38
CA THR A 4 22.54 -5.82 -16.03
C THR A 4 21.32 -5.36 -15.22
N ILE A 5 20.15 -5.83 -15.63
CA ILE A 5 18.87 -5.55 -14.98
C ILE A 5 18.34 -6.82 -14.34
N THR A 6 17.87 -6.72 -13.10
CA THR A 6 17.29 -7.86 -12.38
C THR A 6 15.78 -7.69 -12.31
N ILE A 7 15.05 -8.68 -12.82
CA ILE A 7 13.58 -8.69 -12.87
C ILE A 7 13.14 -10.10 -12.46
N ASP A 8 12.20 -10.20 -11.53
CA ASP A 8 11.73 -11.47 -10.96
C ASP A 8 12.86 -12.38 -10.45
N GLY A 9 13.93 -11.78 -9.89
CA GLY A 9 15.10 -12.50 -9.40
C GLY A 9 16.02 -13.06 -10.48
N ARG A 10 15.76 -12.76 -11.76
CA ARG A 10 16.64 -13.12 -12.88
C ARG A 10 17.38 -11.89 -13.39
N SER A 11 18.69 -12.00 -13.50
CA SER A 11 19.54 -10.95 -14.07
C SER A 11 19.69 -11.14 -15.57
N TYR A 12 19.42 -10.08 -16.33
CA TYR A 12 19.54 -10.03 -17.78
C TYR A 12 20.56 -8.97 -18.17
N ALA A 13 21.47 -9.30 -19.09
CA ALA A 13 22.37 -8.32 -19.69
C ALA A 13 21.59 -7.51 -20.73
N LEU A 14 21.55 -6.18 -20.58
CA LEU A 14 20.86 -5.29 -21.52
C LEU A 14 21.38 -5.44 -22.95
N ALA A 15 22.67 -5.71 -23.11
CA ALA A 15 23.30 -5.89 -24.41
C ALA A 15 22.78 -7.11 -25.19
N ASP A 16 22.31 -8.14 -24.48
CA ASP A 16 21.87 -9.41 -25.06
C ASP A 16 20.34 -9.48 -25.25
N LEU A 17 19.62 -8.44 -24.80
CA LEU A 17 18.17 -8.39 -24.88
C LEU A 17 17.69 -7.80 -26.22
N PRO A 18 16.71 -8.44 -26.88
CA PRO A 18 16.01 -7.84 -28.02
C PRO A 18 15.39 -6.48 -27.64
N ALA A 19 15.32 -5.55 -28.60
CA ALA A 19 14.71 -4.22 -28.36
C ALA A 19 13.29 -4.31 -27.78
N ALA A 20 12.47 -5.22 -28.31
CA ALA A 20 11.12 -5.48 -27.79
C ALA A 20 11.12 -5.97 -26.33
N ALA A 21 12.12 -6.75 -25.92
CA ALA A 21 12.21 -7.21 -24.53
C ALA A 21 12.55 -6.04 -23.59
N ARG A 22 13.42 -5.13 -24.02
CA ARG A 22 13.79 -3.93 -23.23
C ARG A 22 12.59 -3.01 -22.97
N GLU A 23 11.71 -2.84 -23.95
CA GLU A 23 10.48 -2.07 -23.76
C GLU A 23 9.56 -2.72 -22.71
N GLN A 24 9.36 -4.04 -22.78
CA GLN A 24 8.54 -4.74 -21.79
C GLN A 24 9.13 -4.64 -20.38
N ILE A 25 10.45 -4.72 -20.27
CA ILE A 25 11.16 -4.52 -19.00
C ILE A 25 10.87 -3.13 -18.42
N ASN A 26 10.94 -2.09 -19.23
CA ASN A 26 10.62 -0.73 -18.79
C ASN A 26 9.16 -0.63 -18.31
N ASN A 27 8.23 -1.20 -19.08
CA ASN A 27 6.81 -1.22 -18.72
C ASN A 27 6.58 -1.93 -17.37
N VAL A 28 7.25 -3.06 -17.12
CA VAL A 28 7.18 -3.78 -15.85
C VAL A 28 7.69 -2.90 -14.70
N GLN A 29 8.86 -2.28 -14.86
CA GLN A 29 9.42 -1.41 -13.81
C GLN A 29 8.54 -0.21 -13.48
N VAL A 30 7.92 0.41 -14.49
CA VAL A 30 6.97 1.51 -14.28
C VAL A 30 5.72 0.99 -13.56
N THR A 31 5.22 -0.17 -13.96
CA THR A 31 4.05 -0.80 -13.32
C THR A 31 4.32 -1.13 -11.85
N ASP A 32 5.50 -1.67 -11.54
CA ASP A 32 5.91 -1.97 -10.16
C ASP A 32 5.97 -0.71 -9.28
N GLN A 33 6.48 0.40 -9.83
CA GLN A 33 6.49 1.68 -9.14
C GLN A 33 5.07 2.19 -8.85
N GLU A 34 4.16 2.06 -9.80
CA GLU A 34 2.76 2.42 -9.60
C GLU A 34 2.05 1.52 -8.58
N ILE A 35 2.34 0.22 -8.58
CA ILE A 35 1.83 -0.71 -7.55
C ILE A 35 2.31 -0.27 -6.17
N ALA A 36 3.61 0.02 -6.00
CA ALA A 36 4.15 0.50 -4.73
C ALA A 36 3.48 1.81 -4.29
N ARG A 37 3.26 2.73 -5.22
CA ARG A 37 2.54 3.99 -4.96
C ARG A 37 1.10 3.76 -4.49
N LEU A 38 0.38 2.83 -5.12
CA LEU A 38 -0.98 2.47 -4.72
C LEU A 38 -1.02 1.81 -3.34
N GLN A 39 -0.06 0.93 -3.03
CA GLN A 39 0.05 0.31 -1.71
C GLN A 39 0.27 1.34 -0.61
N MET A 40 1.13 2.35 -0.84
CA MET A 40 1.31 3.46 0.11
C MET A 40 0.00 4.23 0.35
N ARG A 41 -0.73 4.56 -0.73
CA ARG A 41 -2.02 5.25 -0.62
C ARG A 41 -3.06 4.43 0.14
N LEU A 42 -3.07 3.11 -0.09
CA LEU A 42 -3.93 2.19 0.63
C LEU A 42 -3.62 2.17 2.12
N ALA A 43 -2.34 2.12 2.50
CA ALA A 43 -1.93 2.14 3.91
C ALA A 43 -2.36 3.44 4.62
N ILE A 44 -2.26 4.59 3.94
CA ILE A 44 -2.76 5.88 4.46
C ILE A 44 -4.28 5.80 4.69
N ALA A 45 -5.03 5.32 3.70
CA ALA A 45 -6.48 5.20 3.80
C ALA A 45 -6.92 4.23 4.92
N GLN A 46 -6.23 3.11 5.09
CA GLN A 46 -6.47 2.15 6.17
C GLN A 46 -6.25 2.78 7.55
N THR A 47 -5.18 3.57 7.69
CA THR A 47 -4.90 4.31 8.94
C THR A 47 -6.00 5.31 9.25
N ALA A 48 -6.44 6.10 8.26
CA ALA A 48 -7.54 7.04 8.43
C ALA A 48 -8.85 6.33 8.82
N ARG A 49 -9.18 5.21 8.14
CA ARG A 49 -10.35 4.38 8.48
C ARG A 49 -10.31 3.90 9.93
N ALA A 50 -9.16 3.42 10.40
CA ALA A 50 -9.00 2.95 11.78
C ALA A 50 -9.21 4.08 12.79
N ALA A 51 -8.68 5.28 12.52
CA ALA A 51 -8.88 6.47 13.35
C ALA A 51 -10.37 6.85 13.43
N TYR A 52 -11.07 6.88 12.29
CA TYR A 52 -12.51 7.19 12.27
C TYR A 52 -13.35 6.13 12.97
N ALA A 53 -13.01 4.84 12.82
CA ALA A 53 -13.71 3.77 13.52
C ALA A 53 -13.56 3.91 15.05
N ARG A 54 -12.39 4.30 15.53
CA ARG A 54 -12.15 4.57 16.95
C ARG A 54 -12.95 5.79 17.44
N ALA A 55 -12.89 6.90 16.71
CA ALA A 55 -13.66 8.10 17.05
C ALA A 55 -15.17 7.84 17.11
N LEU A 56 -15.69 6.97 16.22
CA LEU A 56 -17.08 6.55 16.24
C LEU A 56 -17.41 5.75 17.52
N GLN A 57 -16.57 4.78 17.89
CA GLN A 57 -16.76 4.01 19.13
C GLN A 57 -16.75 4.90 20.36
N ASP A 58 -15.79 5.84 20.44
CA ASP A 58 -15.69 6.79 21.55
C ASP A 58 -16.93 7.69 21.63
N SER A 59 -17.48 8.10 20.48
CA SER A 59 -18.70 8.91 20.42
C SER A 59 -19.95 8.13 20.88
N MET A 60 -20.04 6.85 20.50
CA MET A 60 -21.15 5.97 20.91
C MET A 60 -21.08 5.60 22.40
N ALA A 61 -19.88 5.43 22.95
CA ALA A 61 -19.67 5.21 24.37
C ALA A 61 -20.07 6.44 25.21
N GLN A 62 -19.76 7.65 24.73
CA GLN A 62 -20.19 8.89 25.39
C GLN A 62 -21.70 9.14 25.28
N ALA A 63 -22.34 8.68 24.21
CA ALA A 63 -23.79 8.81 24.02
C ALA A 63 -24.61 7.87 24.91
N THR A 64 -23.98 6.85 25.50
CA THR A 64 -24.63 5.96 26.47
C THR A 64 -24.08 6.28 27.86
N PRO A 65 -24.65 7.24 28.61
CA PRO A 65 -24.31 7.34 30.02
C PRO A 65 -24.77 6.03 30.66
N THR A 66 -23.85 5.27 31.24
CA THR A 66 -24.17 4.24 32.21
C THR A 66 -24.84 4.94 33.39
N GLN A 67 -26.14 5.21 33.28
CA GLN A 67 -26.99 5.58 34.40
C GLN A 67 -27.28 4.30 35.16
N GLY A 68 -26.37 3.99 36.07
CA GLY A 68 -26.44 2.86 36.97
C GLY A 68 -25.94 3.20 38.37
N ASP A 69 -26.01 4.47 38.77
CA ASP A 69 -26.06 4.86 40.19
C ASP A 69 -27.52 5.17 40.52
N VAL A 70 -28.25 4.17 41.03
CA VAL A 70 -29.39 4.42 41.92
C VAL A 70 -29.27 3.47 43.10
N THR A 71 -28.84 4.06 44.21
CA THR A 71 -28.98 3.68 45.61
C THR A 71 -30.10 2.68 45.92
N ASN A 72 -29.76 1.59 46.62
CA ASN A 72 -30.50 1.11 47.80
C ASN A 72 -29.60 0.26 48.70
#